data_AF-A0A4Q3VGT3-F1
#
_entry.id   AF-A0A4Q3VGT3-F1
#
_cell.length_a   1.000
_cell.length_b   1.000
_cell.length_c   1.000
_cell.angle_alpha   90.00
_cell.angle_beta   90.00
_cell.angle_gamma   90.00
#
_symmetry.space_group_name_H-M   'P 1'
#
loop_
_entity.id
_entity.type
_entity.pdbx_description
1 polymer ?
#
loop_
_entity_poly.entity_id
_entity_poly.type
_entity_poly.pdbx_seq_one_letter_code
_entity_poly.pdbx_strand_id
1 'polypeptide(L)' 'MRFTAGKSLDDYLADELLRCAVERQFLILGEALGRVRQLDPSVAARIADLNQAVALRNQLANG' A
#
# COMPACT_ATOMS: atom_id res chain seq x y z
N MET A 1 -3.81 -11.18 4.91
CA MET A 1 -4.67 -10.02 5.23
C MET A 1 -5.28 -10.18 6.62
N ARG A 2 -4.53 -9.89 7.69
CA ARG A 2 -5.00 -10.14 9.08
C ARG A 2 -6.01 -9.09 9.56
N PHE A 3 -5.87 -7.85 9.11
CA PHE A 3 -6.71 -6.72 9.56
C PHE A 3 -8.09 -6.70 8.90
N THR A 4 -8.21 -7.18 7.66
CA THR A 4 -9.48 -7.18 6.90
C THR A 4 -10.22 -8.51 6.97
N ALA A 5 -9.73 -9.48 7.74
CA ALA A 5 -10.37 -10.78 7.85
C ALA A 5 -11.76 -10.66 8.48
N GLY A 6 -12.79 -11.10 7.74
CA GLY A 6 -14.19 -11.01 8.17
C GLY A 6 -14.74 -9.58 8.21
N LYS A 7 -14.06 -8.61 7.57
CA LYS A 7 -14.51 -7.22 7.47
C LYS A 7 -15.10 -6.96 6.09
N SER A 8 -16.23 -6.27 6.06
CA SER A 8 -16.84 -5.74 4.85
C SER A 8 -16.21 -4.40 4.46
N LEU A 9 -16.57 -3.89 3.28
CA LEU A 9 -16.21 -2.53 2.89
C LEU A 9 -16.90 -1.49 3.80
N ASP A 10 -18.16 -1.73 4.20
CA ASP A 10 -18.87 -0.84 5.12
C ASP A 10 -18.14 -0.75 6.48
N ASP A 11 -17.63 -1.87 6.99
CA ASP A 11 -16.80 -1.87 8.20
C ASP A 11 -15.54 -1.01 8.02
N TYR A 12 -14.87 -1.12 6.87
CA TYR A 12 -13.70 -0.30 6.55
C TYR A 12 -14.02 1.19 6.48
N LEU A 13 -15.16 1.56 5.90
CA LEU A 13 -15.57 2.95 5.76
C LEU A 13 -16.01 3.56 7.09
N ALA A 14 -16.60 2.76 7.99
CA ALA A 14 -17.11 3.19 9.28
C ALA A 14 -16.07 3.18 10.42
N ASP A 15 -14.97 2.42 10.28
CA ASP A 15 -13.96 2.24 11.32
C ASP A 15 -12.61 2.89 10.92
N GLU A 16 -12.31 4.02 11.54
CA GLU A 16 -11.08 4.77 11.30
C GLU A 16 -9.81 3.98 11.67
N LEU A 17 -9.87 3.16 12.73
CA LEU A 17 -8.72 2.35 13.14
C LEU A 17 -8.45 1.23 12.12
N LEU A 18 -9.50 0.60 11.61
CA LEU A 18 -9.40 -0.38 10.53
C LEU A 18 -8.80 0.26 9.26
N ARG A 19 -9.28 1.46 8.90
CA ARG A 19 -8.74 2.21 7.76
C ARG A 19 -7.26 2.53 7.93
N CYS A 20 -6.86 3.09 9.07
CA CYS A 20 -5.46 3.37 9.39
C CYS A 20 -4.57 2.11 9.32
N ALA A 21 -5.07 0.96 9.79
CA ALA A 21 -4.33 -0.30 9.71
C ALA A 21 -4.11 -0.75 8.26
N VAL A 22 -5.11 -0.60 7.39
CA VAL A 22 -5.01 -0.93 5.97
C VAL A 22 -4.08 0.03 5.24
N GLU A 23 -4.22 1.35 5.44
CA GLU A 23 -3.38 2.38 4.84
C GLU A 23 -1.91 2.17 5.22
N ARG A 24 -1.63 1.81 6.49
CA ARG A 24 -0.28 1.47 6.94
C ARG A 24 0.35 0.32 6.15
N GLN A 25 -0.43 -0.70 5.77
CA GLN A 25 0.08 -1.80 4.94
C GLN A 25 0.45 -1.31 3.53
N PHE A 26 -0.36 -0.45 2.93
CA PHE A 26 -0.04 0.15 1.62
C PHE A 26 1.19 1.06 1.68
N LEU A 27 1.38 1.81 2.77
CA LEU A 27 2.60 2.60 2.99
C LEU A 27 3.86 1.71 3.03
N ILE A 28 3.82 0.59 3.76
CA ILE A 28 4.96 -0.34 3.85
C ILE A 28 5.26 -0.97 2.49
N LEU A 29 4.22 -1.44 1.79
CA LEU A 29 4.37 -2.05 0.48
C LEU A 29 4.95 -1.07 -0.54
N GLY A 30 4.40 0.14 -0.63
CA GLY A 30 4.87 1.15 -1.57
C GLY A 30 6.30 1.61 -1.27
N GLU A 31 6.68 1.70 0.00
CA GLU A 31 8.06 1.98 0.41
C GLU A 31 9.02 0.86 -0.04
N ALA A 32 8.66 -0.41 0.18
CA ALA A 32 9.46 -1.55 -0.24
C ALA A 32 9.64 -1.58 -1.77
N LEU A 33 8.57 -1.34 -2.52
CA LEU A 33 8.60 -1.26 -3.98
C LEU A 33 9.40 -0.05 -4.49
N GLY A 34 9.32 1.08 -3.79
CA GLY A 34 10.16 2.25 -4.06
C GLY A 34 11.65 1.94 -3.92
N ARG A 35 12.04 1.15 -2.91
CA ARG A 35 13.42 0.68 -2.73
C ARG A 35 13.84 -0.30 -3.82
N VAL A 36 12.99 -1.26 -4.19
CA VAL A 36 13.27 -2.19 -5.30
C VAL A 36 13.55 -1.42 -6.60
N ARG A 37 12.76 -0.38 -6.90
CA ARG A 37 12.98 0.47 -8.07
C ARG A 37 14.33 1.18 -8.06
N GLN A 38 14.85 1.56 -6.90
CA GLN A 38 16.15 2.22 -6.76
C GLN A 38 17.31 1.24 -6.82
N LEU A 39 17.15 0.05 -6.22
CA LEU A 39 18.23 -0.93 -6.07
C LEU A 39 18.37 -1.85 -7.29
N ASP A 40 17.24 -2.24 -7.91
CA ASP A 40 17.21 -3.12 -9.06
C ASP A 40 16.09 -2.71 -10.05
N PRO A 41 16.40 -1.77 -10.97
CA PRO A 41 15.46 -1.34 -11.99
C PRO A 41 14.98 -2.47 -12.91
N SER A 42 15.79 -3.52 -13.10
CA SER A 42 15.45 -4.64 -13.98
C SER A 42 14.36 -5.53 -13.36
N VAL A 43 14.44 -5.76 -12.05
CA VAL A 43 13.39 -6.43 -11.29
C VAL A 43 12.16 -5.55 -11.19
N ALA A 44 12.33 -4.26 -10.92
CA ALA A 44 11.21 -3.33 -10.84
C ALA A 44 10.37 -3.29 -12.13
N ALA A 45 11.01 -3.36 -13.30
CA ALA A 45 10.33 -3.40 -14.59
C ALA A 45 9.44 -4.64 -14.80
N ARG A 46 9.64 -5.70 -14.02
CA ARG A 46 8.86 -6.95 -14.08
C ARG A 46 7.67 -6.95 -13.10
N ILE A 47 7.61 -6.00 -12.18
CA ILE A 47 6.54 -5.90 -11.19
C ILE A 47 5.44 -5.02 -11.79
N ALA A 48 4.30 -5.64 -12.12
CA ALA A 48 3.12 -4.93 -12.57
C ALA A 48 2.71 -3.85 -11.56
N ASP A 49 2.26 -2.71 -12.07
CA ASP A 49 1.68 -1.62 -11.28
C ASP A 49 2.58 -1.03 -10.18
N LEU A 50 3.89 -1.32 -10.19
CA LEU A 50 4.85 -0.80 -9.20
C LEU A 50 4.75 0.72 -9.06
N ASN A 51 4.67 1.43 -10.19
CA ASN A 51 4.57 2.88 -10.18
C ASN A 51 3.29 3.38 -9.52
N GLN A 52 2.17 2.67 -9.69
CA GLN A 52 0.88 3.02 -9.09
C GLN A 52 0.91 2.74 -7.58
N ALA A 53 1.52 1.64 -7.15
CA ALA A 53 1.71 1.34 -5.73
C ALA A 53 2.59 2.38 -5.02
N VAL A 54 3.67 2.85 -5.66
CA VAL A 54 4.49 3.95 -5.14
C VAL A 54 3.72 5.27 -5.12
N ALA A 55 2.94 5.56 -6.16
CA ALA A 55 2.10 6.76 -6.22
C ALA A 55 1.04 6.77 -5.10
N LEU A 56 0.37 5.63 -4.86
CA LEU A 56 -0.59 5.45 -3.78
C LEU A 56 0.07 5.72 -2.42
N ARG A 57 1.25 5.16 -2.16
CA ARG A 57 2.01 5.43 -0.93
C ARG A 57 2.28 6.93 -0.76
N ASN A 58 2.62 7.64 -1.83
CA ASN A 58 2.87 9.08 -1.76
C ASN A 58 1.59 9.88 -1.46
N GLN A 59 0.44 9.48 -2.00
CA GLN A 59 -0.84 10.09 -1.65
C GLN A 59 -1.19 9.85 -0.18
N LEU A 60 -1.07 8.60 0.29
CA LEU A 60 -1.36 8.23 1.69
C LEU A 60 -0.40 8.86 2.71
N ALA A 61 0.86 9.12 2.34
CA ALA A 61 1.82 9.78 3.21
C ALA A 61 1.58 11.29 3.36
N ASN A 62 0.79 11.87 2.45
CA ASN A 62 0.49 13.31 2.40
C ASN A 62 -0.93 13.63 2.91
N GLY A 63 -1.75 12.62 3.21
CA GLY A 63 -3.04 12.76 3.89
C GLY A 63 -2.87 12.72 5.40
#